data_AF-A0A1V5LDE2-F1
#
_entry.id   AF-A0A1V5LDE2-F1
#
_cell.length_a   1.000
_cell.length_b   1.000
_cell.length_c   1.000
_cell.angle_alpha   90.00
_cell.angle_beta   90.00
_cell.angle_gamma   90.00
#
_symmetry.space_group_name_H-M   'P 1'
#
loop_
_entity.id
_entity.type
_entity.pdbx_description
1 polymer ?
#
loop_
_entity_poly.entity_id
_entity_poly.type
_entity_poly.pdbx_seq_one_letter_code
_entity_poly.pdbx_strand_id
1 'polypeptide(L)'
;MQKIYKEYGLDFDNNRYGFGKSTEIENEDGSEYRTKDDIEIRGKKRYYLRIWILKYVFAISFNDNKMFEFKEKNRNNFKIVFGIAGEI
;
A
#
# COMPACT_ATOMS: atom_id res chain seq x y z
N MET A 1 -16.47 -5.48 -4.85
CA MET A 1 -15.28 -6.34 -4.98
C MET A 1 -14.27 -5.94 -3.92
N GLN A 2 -13.56 -6.91 -3.35
CA GLN A 2 -12.52 -6.66 -2.35
C GLN A 2 -11.28 -6.08 -3.04
N LYS A 3 -10.64 -5.08 -2.42
CA LYS A 3 -9.37 -4.54 -2.92
C LYS A 3 -8.22 -5.18 -2.18
N ILE A 4 -7.12 -5.38 -2.88
CA ILE A 4 -5.90 -5.93 -2.32
C ILE A 4 -4.72 -5.02 -2.64
N TYR A 5 -3.87 -4.80 -1.65
CA TYR A 5 -2.65 -4.00 -1.74
C TYR A 5 -1.48 -4.82 -1.22
N LYS A 6 -0.57 -5.23 -2.11
CA LYS A 6 0.70 -5.87 -1.75
C LYS A 6 1.81 -4.84 -1.74
N GLU A 7 2.43 -4.62 -0.60
CA GLU A 7 3.51 -3.66 -0.43
C GLU A 7 4.82 -4.35 -0.08
N TYR A 8 5.90 -3.87 -0.68
CA TYR A 8 7.26 -4.35 -0.47
C TYR A 8 8.17 -3.15 -0.23
N GLY A 9 8.97 -3.20 0.82
CA GLY A 9 9.96 -2.17 1.09
C GLY A 9 10.11 -1.85 2.57
N LEU A 10 10.50 -0.61 2.84
CA LEU A 10 10.73 -0.10 4.17
C LEU A 10 9.42 0.38 4.80
N ASP A 11 9.00 -0.32 5.84
CA ASP A 11 7.80 -0.15 6.64
C ASP A 11 8.04 -0.68 8.06
N PHE A 12 8.29 0.23 9.00
CA PHE A 12 8.47 -0.11 10.42
C PHE A 12 7.16 -0.43 11.15
N ASP A 13 5.99 -0.09 10.59
CA ASP A 13 4.70 -0.41 11.22
C ASP A 13 4.39 -1.91 11.09
N ASN A 14 4.71 -2.49 9.92
CA ASN A 14 4.31 -3.86 9.61
C ASN A 14 5.49 -4.85 9.54
N ASN A 15 6.74 -4.38 9.53
CA ASN A 15 7.93 -5.23 9.52
C ASN A 15 8.87 -4.89 10.67
N ARG A 16 9.18 -5.89 11.51
CA ARG A 16 10.03 -5.77 12.72
C ARG A 16 11.40 -5.15 12.44
N TYR A 17 11.97 -5.41 11.26
CA TYR A 17 13.29 -4.92 10.85
C TYR A 17 13.20 -3.81 9.80
N GLY A 18 12.04 -3.17 9.67
CA GLY A 18 11.80 -2.13 8.67
C GLY A 18 11.55 -2.70 7.28
N PHE A 19 12.33 -3.66 6.77
CA PHE A 19 12.11 -4.20 5.44
C PHE A 19 11.23 -5.45 5.42
N GLY A 20 10.26 -5.49 4.50
CA GLY A 20 9.51 -6.72 4.23
C GLY A 20 8.30 -6.54 3.35
N LYS A 21 7.41 -7.54 3.40
CA LYS A 21 6.17 -7.63 2.64
C LYS A 21 4.97 -7.44 3.57
N SER A 22 3.99 -6.67 3.12
CA SER A 22 2.68 -6.55 3.75
C SER A 22 1.59 -6.70 2.69
N THR A 23 0.59 -7.53 2.94
CA THR A 23 -0.63 -7.59 2.12
C THR A 23 -1.78 -6.99 2.92
N GLU A 24 -2.48 -6.01 2.38
CA GLU A 24 -3.68 -5.40 2.95
C GLU A 24 -4.89 -5.71 2.08
N ILE A 25 -6.01 -6.05 2.72
CA ILE A 25 -7.27 -6.36 2.05
C ILE A 25 -8.33 -5.43 2.63
N GLU A 26 -9.00 -4.71 1.72
CA GLU A 26 -10.13 -3.82 2.02
C GLU A 26 -11.41 -4.52 1.54
N ASN A 27 -12.30 -4.81 2.49
CA ASN A 27 -13.59 -5.40 2.26
C ASN A 27 -14.60 -4.36 1.74
N GLU A 28 -15.71 -4.83 1.18
CA GLU A 28 -16.75 -3.95 0.63
C GLU A 28 -17.45 -3.09 1.69
N ASP A 29 -17.46 -3.55 2.94
CA ASP A 29 -17.98 -2.80 4.10
C ASP A 29 -17.00 -1.73 4.63
N GLY A 30 -15.84 -1.59 3.99
CA GLY A 30 -14.77 -0.68 4.40
C GLY A 30 -13.91 -1.20 5.54
N SER A 31 -14.12 -2.44 6.00
CA SER A 31 -13.21 -3.08 6.96
C SER A 31 -11.89 -3.46 6.27
N GLU A 32 -10.78 -3.23 6.96
CA GLU A 32 -9.44 -3.49 6.45
C GLU A 32 -8.74 -4.52 7.35
N TYR A 33 -8.06 -5.49 6.76
CA TYR A 33 -7.16 -6.38 7.49
C TYR A 33 -5.86 -6.61 6.74
N ARG A 34 -4.82 -7.02 7.48
CA ARG A 34 -3.50 -7.31 6.92
C ARG A 34 -3.11 -8.76 7.12
N THR A 35 -2.48 -9.32 6.10
CA THR A 35 -1.87 -10.65 6.14
C THR A 35 -0.49 -10.62 5.49
N LYS A 36 0.34 -11.62 5.82
CA LYS A 36 1.61 -11.89 5.11
C LYS A 36 1.44 -12.90 3.98
N ASP A 37 0.25 -13.48 3.86
CA ASP A 37 -0.05 -14.48 2.84
C ASP A 37 0.10 -13.92 1.43
N ASP A 38 0.48 -14.80 0.50
CA ASP A 38 0.47 -14.49 -0.92
C ASP A 38 -0.91 -14.77 -1.50
N ILE A 39 -1.71 -13.70 -1.58
CA ILE A 39 -3.06 -13.76 -2.14
C ILE A 39 -3.02 -13.27 -3.58
N GLU A 40 -3.43 -14.10 -4.53
CA GLU A 40 -3.38 -13.73 -5.95
C GLU A 40 -4.25 -12.50 -6.24
N ILE A 41 -3.67 -11.51 -6.92
CA ILE A 41 -4.40 -10.32 -7.39
C ILE A 41 -5.05 -10.67 -8.72
N ARG A 42 -6.38 -10.58 -8.77
CA ARG A 42 -7.20 -10.79 -9.97
C ARG A 42 -7.42 -9.46 -10.70
N GLY A 43 -7.61 -9.55 -12.02
CA GLY A 43 -7.91 -8.40 -12.86
C GLY A 43 -6.75 -7.42 -13.07
N LYS A 44 -7.06 -6.12 -13.18
CA LYS A 44 -6.09 -5.08 -13.56
C LYS A 44 -5.19 -4.70 -12.39
N LYS A 45 -3.89 -5.01 -12.52
CA LYS A 45 -2.86 -4.62 -11.55
C LYS A 45 -2.47 -3.16 -11.70
N ARG A 46 -2.40 -2.44 -10.59
CA ARG A 46 -1.92 -1.06 -10.50
C ARG A 46 -0.67 -1.00 -9.65
N TYR A 47 0.43 -0.56 -10.23
CA TYR A 47 1.70 -0.41 -9.52
C TYR A 47 1.83 1.00 -8.99
N TYR A 48 2.34 1.14 -7.77
CA TYR A 48 2.61 2.44 -7.17
C TYR A 48 3.89 2.44 -6.35
N LEU A 49 4.52 3.60 -6.23
CA LEU A 49 5.59 3.88 -5.28
C LEU A 49 5.03 4.85 -4.24
N ARG A 50 5.13 4.50 -2.95
CA ARG A 50 4.69 5.37 -1.86
C ARG A 50 5.85 5.69 -0.93
N ILE A 51 6.03 6.98 -0.68
CA ILE A 51 7.01 7.56 0.23
C ILE A 51 6.23 8.30 1.33
N TRP A 52 6.41 7.88 2.58
CA TRP A 52 5.91 8.57 3.76
C TRP A 52 7.10 9.16 4.50
N ILE A 53 7.13 10.47 4.66
CA ILE A 53 8.14 11.17 5.44
C ILE A 53 7.44 12.11 6.41
N LEU A 54 7.65 11.90 7.72
CA LEU A 54 6.98 12.64 8.80
C LEU A 54 5.46 12.56 8.64
N LYS A 55 4.77 13.69 8.42
CA LYS A 55 3.31 13.72 8.24
C LYS A 55 2.88 13.59 6.77
N TYR A 56 3.82 13.59 5.84
CA TYR A 56 3.52 13.71 4.42
C TYR A 56 3.64 12.37 3.72
N VAL A 57 2.64 12.05 2.91
CA VAL A 57 2.59 10.86 2.07
C VAL A 57 2.54 11.30 0.61
N PHE A 58 3.49 10.79 -0.15
CA PHE A 58 3.57 10.91 -1.60
C PHE A 58 3.36 9.54 -2.21
N ALA A 59 2.44 9.42 -3.16
CA ALA A 59 2.24 8.20 -3.92
C ALA A 59 2.25 8.50 -5.42
N ILE A 60 3.00 7.71 -6.17
CA ILE A 60 3.09 7.77 -7.62
C ILE A 60 2.53 6.47 -8.17
N SER A 61 1.48 6.55 -8.99
CA SER A 61 0.85 5.39 -9.64
C SER A 61 1.26 5.34 -11.10
N PHE A 62 1.76 4.19 -11.56
CA PHE A 62 2.32 4.05 -12.91
C PHE A 62 1.27 3.66 -13.96
N ASN A 63 0.17 3.01 -13.55
CA ASN A 63 -0.85 2.45 -14.46
C ASN A 63 -2.29 2.87 -14.10
N ASP A 64 -2.46 4.07 -13.54
CA ASP A 64 -3.75 4.63 -13.16
C ASP A 64 -3.91 6.06 -13.72
N ASN A 65 -5.15 6.51 -13.88
CA ASN A 65 -5.45 7.87 -14.38
C ASN A 65 -4.98 8.96 -13.40
N LYS A 66 -4.80 8.61 -12.13
CA LYS A 66 -4.27 9.49 -11.09
C LYS A 66 -2.81 9.12 -10.81
N MET A 67 -1.90 9.75 -11.55
CA MET A 67 -0.46 9.45 -11.46
C MET A 67 0.19 9.90 -10.16
N PHE A 68 -0.35 10.93 -9.49
CA PHE A 68 0.25 11.51 -8.29
C PHE A 68 -0.79 11.76 -7.21
N GLU A 69 -0.45 11.40 -5.97
CA GLU A 69 -1.21 11.74 -4.78
C GLU A 69 -0.28 12.28 -3.69
N PHE A 70 -0.72 13.38 -3.08
CA PHE A 70 -0.09 13.97 -1.91
C PHE A 70 -1.11 14.10 -0.80
N LYS A 71 -0.76 13.66 0.40
CA LYS A 71 -1.66 13.68 1.56
C LYS A 71 -0.92 13.93 2.86
N GLU A 72 -1.49 14.76 3.72
CA GLU A 72 -1.04 14.94 5.09
C GLU A 72 -1.75 13.96 6.04
N LYS A 73 -1.03 13.46 7.03
CA LYS A 73 -1.49 12.51 8.05
C LYS A 73 -1.25 13.08 9.44
N ASN A 74 -2.13 12.72 10.37
CA ASN A 74 -2.06 13.18 11.77
C ASN A 74 -0.90 12.58 12.58
N ARG A 75 -0.13 11.65 12.00
CA ARG A 75 0.97 10.95 12.66
C ARG A 75 2.23 11.00 11.83
N ASN A 76 3.37 10.95 12.53
CA ASN A 76 4.67 10.81 11.90
C ASN A 76 4.94 9.35 11.53
N ASN A 77 5.50 9.12 10.34
CA ASN A 77 6.05 7.83 9.96
C ASN A 77 7.20 8.00 8.94
N PHE A 78 7.98 6.95 8.75
CA PHE A 78 8.95 6.83 7.68
C PHE A 78 8.74 5.52 6.93
N LYS A 79 8.28 5.62 5.68
CA LYS A 79 7.91 4.48 4.84
C LYS A 79 8.38 4.69 3.41
N ILE A 80 8.96 3.68 2.79
CA ILE A 80 9.25 3.67 1.35
C ILE A 80 8.87 2.30 0.82
N VAL A 81 7.75 2.21 0.10
CA VAL A 81 7.21 0.94 -0.40
C VAL A 81 6.85 1.01 -1.87
N PHE A 82 7.16 -0.07 -2.57
CA PHE A 82 6.59 -0.37 -3.87
C PHE A 82 5.36 -1.25 -3.67
N GLY A 83 4.24 -0.85 -4.24
CA GLY A 83 2.94 -1.46 -4.03
C GLY A 83 2.31 -1.96 -5.31
N ILE A 84 1.53 -3.02 -5.19
CA ILE A 84 0.68 -3.59 -6.24
C ILE A 84 -0.75 -3.60 -5.69
N ALA A 85 -1.61 -2.77 -6.27
CA ALA A 85 -3.02 -2.73 -5.99
C ALA A 85 -3.82 -3.50 -7.06
N GLY A 86 -4.94 -4.07 -6.66
CA GLY A 86 -5.89 -4.68 -7.57
C GLY A 86 -7.11 -5.19 -6.81
N GLU A 87 -7.75 -6.22 -7.34
CA GLU A 87 -8.97 -6.78 -6.78
C GLU A 87 -8.81 -8.29 -6.57
N ILE A 88 -9.70 -8.86 -5.76
CA ILE A 88 -9.80 -10.30 -5.47
C ILE A 88 -11.24 -10.80 -5.63
#